data_AF-A0ABC9WUH9-F1
#
_entry.id   AF-A0ABC9WUH9-F1
#
_cell.length_a   1.000
_cell.length_b   1.000
_cell.length_c   1.000
_cell.angle_alpha   90.00
_cell.angle_beta   90.00
_cell.angle_gamma   90.00
#
_symmetry.space_group_name_H-M   'P 1'
#
loop_
_entity.id
_entity.type
_entity.pdbx_description
1 polymer ?
#
loop_
_entity_poly.entity_id
_entity_poly.type
_entity_poly.pdbx_seq_one_letter_code
_entity_poly.pdbx_strand_id
1 'polypeptide(L)'
;MLCFKEIATAFFVQSGHVQLDSRPTLTTTDGNRNITEVDALDIRQTLDPAVQYKMNHQRRGVALIFNHEHFFWHLKLPDRRGTIADRNNLKHSLTDLGFEVRQFDDLKAEDVLQKLWEASKDDHSNADCFVCVFLSHGENDHVYAYDDHIKIETITDMFRGDQCQSLVGKPKIFIIQACRGDKHDDPVIAQDSIDSSDESIINETEVDAAGVYTLPAGADFLMCYSVAQGKF
;
A
#
# COMPACT_ATOMS: atom_id res chain seq x y z
N MET A 1 21.79 6.18 -1.89
CA MET A 1 21.35 5.51 -0.65
C MET A 1 20.14 6.28 -0.14
N LEU A 2 18.96 5.97 -0.67
CA LEU A 2 17.71 6.62 -0.27
C LEU A 2 17.37 6.16 1.14
N CYS A 3 17.02 7.11 2.01
CA CYS A 3 16.75 6.87 3.43
C CYS A 3 15.41 6.12 3.60
N PHE A 4 15.38 4.81 3.36
CA PHE A 4 14.18 3.97 3.54
C PHE A 4 13.65 3.93 4.98
N LYS A 5 14.45 4.39 5.96
CA LYS A 5 13.98 4.64 7.32
C LYS A 5 12.78 5.59 7.35
N GLU A 6 12.76 6.61 6.50
CA GLU A 6 11.68 7.61 6.49
C GLU A 6 10.39 7.04 5.90
N ILE A 7 10.48 6.22 4.85
CA ILE A 7 9.30 5.57 4.24
C ILE A 7 8.64 4.60 5.22
N ALA A 8 9.43 3.72 5.85
CA ALA A 8 8.89 2.78 6.84
C ALA A 8 8.31 3.50 8.07
N THR A 9 8.91 4.61 8.50
CA THR A 9 8.40 5.41 9.63
C THR A 9 7.12 6.16 9.26
N ALA A 10 7.05 6.76 8.06
CA ALA A 10 5.89 7.53 7.60
C ALA A 10 4.64 6.69 7.40
N PHE A 11 4.76 5.42 6.99
CA PHE A 11 3.59 4.56 6.75
C PHE A 11 3.11 3.79 7.99
N PHE A 12 3.97 3.57 8.99
CA PHE A 12 3.65 2.63 10.06
C PHE A 12 3.83 3.17 11.49
N VAL A 13 4.37 4.38 11.68
CA VAL A 13 4.60 4.99 13.00
C VAL A 13 3.77 6.26 13.17
N GLN A 14 2.45 6.13 13.18
CA GLN A 14 1.60 7.04 13.95
C GLN A 14 0.52 6.25 14.69
N SER A 15 0.84 5.86 15.92
CA SER A 15 -0.15 5.50 16.92
C SER A 15 0.35 6.04 18.24
N GLY A 16 -0.23 7.16 18.69
CA GLY A 16 0.17 7.80 19.93
C GLY A 16 -0.64 9.05 20.28
N HIS A 17 -1.75 8.83 20.98
CA HIS A 17 -2.35 9.68 22.03
C HIS A 17 -2.82 11.12 21.73
N VAL A 18 -4.15 11.36 21.81
CA VAL A 18 -4.80 12.45 22.58
C VAL A 18 -6.23 11.98 22.93
N GLN A 19 -6.47 11.47 24.15
CA GLN A 19 -7.15 12.13 25.28
C GLN A 19 -8.65 12.42 25.06
N LEU A 20 -9.50 11.55 25.64
CA LEU A 20 -10.94 11.73 25.82
C LEU A 20 -11.24 13.00 26.60
N ASP A 21 -12.21 13.80 26.13
CA ASP A 21 -13.17 14.39 27.05
C ASP A 21 -14.47 14.85 26.40
N SER A 22 -15.53 14.81 27.23
CA SER A 22 -16.81 15.53 27.13
C SER A 22 -17.98 14.88 26.38
N ARG A 23 -18.93 14.35 27.19
CA ARG A 23 -20.36 14.19 26.88
C ARG A 23 -21.01 15.57 26.65
N PRO A 24 -22.14 15.62 25.92
CA PRO A 24 -23.36 16.03 26.61
C PRO A 24 -24.60 15.20 26.26
N THR A 25 -25.38 14.98 27.31
CA THR A 25 -26.77 14.51 27.37
C THR A 25 -27.72 15.43 26.61
N LEU A 26 -28.71 14.88 25.89
CA LEU A 26 -30.00 15.53 25.67
C LEU A 26 -31.10 14.48 25.43
N THR A 27 -32.04 14.45 26.36
CA THR A 27 -33.35 13.77 26.36
C THR A 27 -34.38 14.56 25.54
N THR A 28 -35.33 13.89 24.87
CA THR A 28 -36.80 14.14 24.97
C THR A 28 -37.65 13.22 24.06
N THR A 29 -38.49 12.39 24.71
CA THR A 29 -39.94 12.10 24.52
C THR A 29 -40.65 11.96 23.13
N ASP A 30 -41.15 10.73 22.90
CA ASP A 30 -42.47 10.25 22.39
C ASP A 30 -43.35 11.04 21.40
N GLY A 31 -43.88 10.32 20.39
CA GLY A 31 -45.00 10.79 19.58
C GLY A 31 -45.46 9.93 18.37
N ASN A 32 -45.86 8.68 18.62
CA ASN A 32 -46.71 7.76 17.83
C ASN A 32 -47.41 8.26 16.52
N ARG A 33 -47.11 7.67 15.34
CA ARG A 33 -48.04 7.49 14.19
C ARG A 33 -47.69 6.26 13.34
N ASN A 34 -48.59 5.28 13.29
CA ASN A 34 -48.58 4.18 12.32
C ASN A 34 -49.23 4.65 11.00
N ILE A 35 -48.55 4.46 9.87
CA ILE A 35 -49.14 4.16 8.56
C ILE A 35 -48.05 3.50 7.67
N THR A 36 -48.51 2.54 6.89
CA THR A 36 -47.80 1.58 6.05
C THR A 36 -46.97 2.19 4.93
N GLU A 37 -45.67 1.88 4.87
CA GLU A 37 -44.87 1.62 3.66
C GLU A 37 -43.52 1.05 4.11
N VAL A 38 -43.06 -0.04 3.48
CA VAL A 38 -41.77 -0.68 3.74
C VAL A 38 -40.68 0.13 3.06
N ASP A 39 -40.43 1.34 3.56
CA ASP A 39 -39.31 2.15 3.09
C ASP A 39 -38.01 1.62 3.68
N ALA A 40 -37.09 1.36 2.75
CA ALA A 40 -35.73 0.95 2.98
C ALA A 40 -35.11 1.76 4.12
N LEU A 41 -34.42 1.05 5.02
CA LEU A 41 -33.62 1.63 6.09
C LEU A 41 -32.74 2.76 5.53
N ASP A 42 -33.14 3.99 5.85
CA ASP A 42 -32.42 5.24 5.64
C ASP A 42 -31.15 5.20 6.52
N ILE A 43 -30.16 4.42 6.10
CA ILE A 43 -28.81 4.52 6.62
C ILE A 43 -28.19 5.70 5.89
N ARG A 44 -28.45 6.91 6.36
CA ARG A 44 -27.58 8.06 6.13
C ARG A 44 -26.22 7.74 6.74
N GLN A 45 -25.38 7.04 5.99
CA GLN A 45 -24.00 6.82 6.36
C GLN A 45 -23.28 8.16 6.15
N THR A 46 -23.20 8.93 7.23
CA THR A 46 -22.20 9.97 7.36
C THR A 46 -20.84 9.32 7.11
N LEU A 47 -20.21 9.65 5.98
CA LEU A 47 -18.83 9.28 5.72
C LEU A 47 -17.99 9.92 6.82
N ASP A 48 -17.54 9.10 7.76
CA ASP A 48 -16.65 9.56 8.82
C ASP A 48 -15.27 9.83 8.20
N PRO A 49 -14.78 11.08 8.16
CA PRO A 49 -13.48 11.39 7.58
C PRO A 49 -12.32 10.77 8.37
N ALA A 50 -12.57 10.21 9.56
CA ALA A 50 -11.59 9.52 10.39
C ALA A 50 -11.59 7.98 10.22
N VAL A 51 -12.30 7.43 9.23
CA VAL A 51 -12.29 5.97 8.97
C VAL A 51 -10.86 5.50 8.71
N GLN A 52 -10.44 4.50 9.49
CA GLN A 52 -9.13 3.84 9.39
C GLN A 52 -9.30 2.34 9.12
N TYR A 53 -8.30 1.74 8.48
CA TYR A 53 -8.24 0.28 8.34
C TYR A 53 -8.23 -0.39 9.72
N LYS A 54 -8.90 -1.53 9.83
CA LYS A 54 -8.87 -2.36 11.03
C LYS A 54 -7.52 -3.09 11.11
N MET A 55 -6.62 -2.58 11.95
CA MET A 55 -5.24 -3.06 12.11
C MET A 55 -5.03 -3.80 13.45
N ASN A 56 -6.04 -4.54 13.90
CA ASN A 56 -6.11 -5.24 15.19
C ASN A 56 -6.45 -6.74 15.06
N HIS A 57 -6.18 -7.35 13.92
CA HIS A 57 -6.25 -8.81 13.74
C HIS A 57 -5.11 -9.50 14.51
N GLN A 58 -5.15 -10.83 14.53
CA GLN A 58 -4.18 -11.64 15.28
C GLN A 58 -2.74 -11.47 14.77
N ARG A 59 -2.56 -11.25 13.46
CA ARG A 59 -1.24 -11.04 12.84
C ARG A 59 -1.24 -9.70 12.11
N ARG A 60 -0.09 -9.02 12.10
CA ARG A 60 0.11 -7.87 11.22
C ARG A 60 0.01 -8.30 9.76
N GLY A 61 0.66 -9.40 9.41
CA GLY A 61 0.66 -9.97 8.06
C GLY A 61 2.04 -10.40 7.61
N VAL A 62 2.11 -10.83 6.35
CA VAL A 62 3.36 -11.27 5.71
C VAL A 62 4.00 -10.09 4.98
N ALA A 63 5.33 -9.99 5.08
CA ALA A 63 6.13 -9.07 4.29
C ALA A 63 7.15 -9.85 3.44
N LEU A 64 7.01 -9.79 2.13
CA LEU A 64 7.99 -10.37 1.21
C LEU A 64 9.05 -9.33 0.83
N ILE A 65 10.32 -9.74 0.81
CA ILE A 65 11.43 -8.90 0.33
C ILE A 65 12.21 -9.68 -0.72
N PHE A 66 12.09 -9.25 -1.98
CA PHE A 66 12.88 -9.73 -3.10
C PHE A 66 14.06 -8.79 -3.31
N ASN A 67 15.26 -9.29 -3.05
CA ASN A 67 16.50 -8.54 -3.11
C ASN A 67 17.37 -9.08 -4.24
N HIS A 68 17.68 -8.24 -5.23
CA HIS A 68 18.55 -8.60 -6.35
C HIS A 68 19.81 -7.73 -6.31
N GLU A 69 20.93 -8.36 -6.00
CA GLU A 69 22.26 -7.77 -6.08
C GLU A 69 22.95 -8.14 -7.39
N HIS A 70 22.80 -9.40 -7.81
CA HIS A 70 23.46 -9.96 -8.98
C HIS A 70 22.45 -10.33 -10.06
N PHE A 71 22.89 -10.20 -11.32
CA PHE A 71 22.07 -10.44 -12.50
C PHE A 71 22.79 -11.32 -13.50
N PHE A 72 22.03 -12.07 -14.27
CA PHE A 72 22.57 -12.95 -15.28
C PHE A 72 23.29 -12.13 -16.35
N TRP A 73 24.50 -12.55 -16.71
CA TRP A 73 25.46 -11.75 -17.48
C TRP A 73 24.91 -11.23 -18.82
N HIS A 74 23.97 -11.95 -19.44
CA HIS A 74 23.38 -11.54 -20.72
C HIS A 74 22.49 -10.30 -20.61
N LEU A 75 21.97 -10.00 -19.42
CA LEU A 75 21.17 -8.81 -19.15
C LEU A 75 22.02 -7.54 -19.15
N LYS A 76 23.36 -7.67 -19.02
CA LYS A 76 24.32 -6.56 -18.98
C LYS A 76 24.00 -5.50 -17.92
N LEU A 77 23.36 -5.91 -16.83
CA LEU A 77 23.05 -5.05 -15.69
C LEU A 77 24.19 -5.07 -14.67
N PRO A 78 24.54 -3.92 -14.06
CA PRO A 78 25.59 -3.85 -13.04
C PRO A 78 25.11 -4.42 -11.70
N ASP A 79 26.05 -4.89 -10.86
CA ASP A 79 25.74 -5.31 -9.49
C ASP A 79 25.20 -4.15 -8.64
N ARG A 80 24.19 -4.41 -7.80
CA ARG A 80 23.56 -3.43 -6.92
C ARG A 80 24.18 -3.39 -5.52
N ARG A 81 25.45 -3.04 -5.45
CA ARG A 81 26.19 -2.95 -4.18
C ARG A 81 25.45 -2.08 -3.17
N GLY A 82 25.27 -2.62 -1.96
CA GLY A 82 24.56 -1.94 -0.87
C GLY A 82 23.11 -2.40 -0.69
N THR A 83 22.52 -3.12 -1.66
CA THR A 83 21.14 -3.61 -1.53
C THR A 83 20.94 -4.58 -0.35
N ILE A 84 21.98 -5.32 0.05
CA ILE A 84 21.95 -6.15 1.27
C ILE A 84 21.70 -5.29 2.52
N ALA A 85 22.28 -4.09 2.60
CA ALA A 85 22.06 -3.19 3.73
C ALA A 85 20.60 -2.70 3.76
N ASP A 86 20.04 -2.33 2.60
CA ASP A 86 18.63 -1.95 2.47
C ASP A 86 17.70 -3.09 2.87
N ARG A 87 17.94 -4.31 2.36
CA ARG A 87 17.21 -5.53 2.71
C ARG A 87 17.23 -5.79 4.22
N ASN A 88 18.38 -5.67 4.87
CA ASN A 88 18.53 -5.92 6.30
C ASN A 88 17.83 -4.84 7.14
N ASN A 89 17.92 -3.56 6.73
CA ASN A 89 17.21 -2.47 7.39
C ASN A 89 15.69 -2.66 7.31
N LEU A 90 15.17 -2.97 6.11
CA LEU A 90 13.75 -3.24 5.91
C LEU A 90 13.28 -4.45 6.71
N LYS A 91 14.08 -5.52 6.76
CA LYS A 91 13.78 -6.69 7.61
C LYS A 91 13.54 -6.27 9.04
N HIS A 92 14.48 -5.49 9.59
CA HIS A 92 14.44 -5.08 10.97
C HIS A 92 13.20 -4.23 11.25
N SER A 93 12.99 -3.18 10.44
CA SER A 93 11.83 -2.30 10.59
C SER A 93 10.49 -3.04 10.43
N LEU A 94 10.35 -3.92 9.43
CA LEU A 94 9.12 -4.68 9.23
C LEU A 94 8.89 -5.71 10.35
N THR A 95 9.95 -6.33 10.86
CA THR A 95 9.85 -7.23 12.02
C THR A 95 9.41 -6.45 13.27
N ASP A 96 9.97 -5.27 13.52
CA ASP A 96 9.59 -4.42 14.66
C ASP A 96 8.12 -3.96 14.58
N LEU A 97 7.58 -3.82 13.36
CA LEU A 97 6.17 -3.52 13.09
C LEU A 97 5.25 -4.75 13.20
N GLY A 98 5.81 -5.93 13.49
CA GLY A 98 5.09 -7.17 13.74
C GLY A 98 4.84 -8.05 12.51
N PHE A 99 5.47 -7.76 11.37
CA PHE A 99 5.33 -8.58 10.16
C PHE A 99 6.12 -9.89 10.25
N GLU A 100 5.58 -10.93 9.61
CA GLU A 100 6.32 -12.14 9.28
C GLU A 100 7.14 -11.88 8.00
N VAL A 101 8.43 -11.56 8.17
CA VAL A 101 9.30 -11.18 7.04
C VAL A 101 9.92 -12.41 6.38
N ARG A 102 9.68 -12.59 5.08
CA ARG A 102 10.30 -13.61 4.22
C ARG A 102 11.20 -12.93 3.18
N GLN A 103 12.46 -13.33 3.10
CA GLN A 103 13.46 -12.69 2.26
C GLN A 103 13.99 -13.66 1.21
N PHE A 104 14.20 -13.17 0.01
CA PHE A 104 14.70 -13.95 -1.12
C PHE A 104 15.78 -13.16 -1.86
N ASP A 105 16.91 -13.79 -2.12
CA ASP A 105 18.05 -13.17 -2.79
C ASP A 105 18.24 -13.78 -4.18
N ASP A 106 18.44 -12.92 -5.18
CA ASP A 106 18.83 -13.28 -6.56
C ASP A 106 18.01 -14.42 -7.17
N LEU A 107 16.71 -14.45 -6.89
CA LEU A 107 15.80 -15.44 -7.48
C LEU A 107 15.62 -15.21 -8.98
N LYS A 108 15.40 -16.32 -9.71
CA LYS A 108 14.95 -16.25 -11.10
C LYS A 108 13.52 -15.76 -11.20
N ALA A 109 13.13 -15.29 -12.38
CA ALA A 109 11.79 -14.77 -12.62
C ALA A 109 10.69 -15.81 -12.31
N GLU A 110 10.91 -17.07 -12.69
CA GLU A 110 10.00 -18.18 -12.38
C GLU A 110 9.82 -18.39 -10.86
N ASP A 111 10.92 -18.34 -10.11
CA ASP A 111 10.93 -18.56 -8.66
C ASP A 111 10.27 -17.38 -7.94
N VAL A 112 10.50 -16.14 -8.39
CA VAL A 112 9.82 -14.94 -7.87
C VAL A 112 8.31 -15.08 -8.06
N LEU A 113 7.86 -15.41 -9.28
CA LEU A 113 6.44 -15.60 -9.58
C LEU A 113 5.83 -16.74 -8.74
N GLN A 114 6.57 -17.83 -8.55
CA GLN A 114 6.15 -18.93 -7.68
C GLN A 114 5.97 -18.47 -6.23
N LYS A 115 6.91 -17.71 -5.67
CA LYS A 115 6.82 -17.21 -4.28
C LYS A 115 5.68 -16.22 -4.08
N LEU A 116 5.43 -15.36 -5.07
CA LEU A 116 4.29 -14.45 -5.08
C LEU A 116 2.96 -15.22 -5.16
N TRP A 117 2.90 -16.24 -6.02
CA TRP A 117 1.71 -17.08 -6.16
C TRP A 117 1.42 -17.87 -4.87
N GLU A 118 2.44 -18.45 -4.24
CA GLU A 118 2.30 -19.10 -2.93
C GLU A 118 1.73 -18.13 -1.90
N ALA A 119 2.30 -16.92 -1.80
CA ALA A 119 1.84 -15.90 -0.87
C ALA A 119 0.43 -15.37 -1.19
N SER A 120 0.01 -15.33 -2.45
CA SER A 120 -1.36 -14.94 -2.80
C SER A 120 -2.40 -16.02 -2.48
N LYS A 121 -1.96 -17.28 -2.30
CA LYS A 121 -2.80 -18.41 -1.88
C LYS A 121 -2.74 -18.70 -0.37
N ASP A 122 -1.87 -18.04 0.38
CA ASP A 122 -1.88 -18.07 1.84
C ASP A 122 -3.21 -17.54 2.42
N ASP A 123 -3.58 -18.01 3.61
CA ASP A 123 -4.73 -17.46 4.33
C ASP A 123 -4.36 -16.18 5.10
N HIS A 124 -4.85 -15.05 4.60
CA HIS A 124 -4.68 -13.72 5.19
C HIS A 124 -5.88 -13.29 6.05
N SER A 125 -6.85 -14.16 6.32
CA SER A 125 -8.09 -13.78 7.02
C SER A 125 -7.82 -13.20 8.41
N ASN A 126 -6.78 -13.69 9.10
CA ASN A 126 -6.34 -13.19 10.40
C ASN A 126 -5.16 -12.19 10.35
N ALA A 127 -4.79 -11.72 9.16
CA ALA A 127 -3.77 -10.69 8.96
C ALA A 127 -4.41 -9.30 8.84
N ASP A 128 -3.70 -8.24 9.23
CA ASP A 128 -4.14 -6.86 9.00
C ASP A 128 -3.91 -6.42 7.55
N CYS A 129 -2.74 -6.72 6.99
CA CYS A 129 -2.34 -6.28 5.67
C CYS A 129 -1.28 -7.20 5.03
N PHE A 130 -0.87 -6.86 3.82
CA PHE A 130 0.21 -7.52 3.09
C PHE A 130 1.24 -6.50 2.60
N VAL A 131 2.52 -6.85 2.68
CA VAL A 131 3.63 -6.03 2.15
C VAL A 131 4.48 -6.85 1.18
N CYS A 132 4.83 -6.27 0.04
CA CYS A 132 5.79 -6.84 -0.90
C CYS A 132 6.81 -5.80 -1.32
N VAL A 133 8.09 -6.14 -1.21
CA VAL A 133 9.19 -5.23 -1.53
C VAL A 133 10.06 -5.81 -2.63
N PHE A 134 10.37 -4.99 -3.63
CA PHE A 134 11.37 -5.28 -4.65
C PHE A 134 12.53 -4.30 -4.54
N LEU A 135 13.73 -4.85 -4.34
CA LEU A 135 15.00 -4.12 -4.41
C LEU A 135 15.76 -4.64 -5.63
N SER A 136 15.64 -3.98 -6.77
CA SER A 136 16.24 -4.46 -8.02
C SER A 136 16.53 -3.33 -9.01
N HIS A 137 17.00 -3.68 -10.21
CA HIS A 137 16.87 -2.83 -11.38
C HIS A 137 15.43 -2.86 -11.89
N GLY A 138 15.06 -1.83 -12.63
CA GLY A 138 13.76 -1.74 -13.27
C GLY A 138 13.84 -0.95 -14.55
N GLU A 139 12.85 -1.18 -15.39
CA GLU A 139 12.71 -0.48 -16.67
C GLU A 139 11.23 -0.36 -16.99
N ASN A 140 10.77 0.88 -17.16
CA ASN A 140 9.35 1.21 -17.33
C ASN A 140 8.49 0.64 -16.19
N ASP A 141 7.61 -0.31 -16.51
CA ASP A 141 6.71 -0.99 -15.56
C ASP A 141 7.14 -2.44 -15.26
N HIS A 142 8.44 -2.71 -15.35
CA HIS A 142 9.04 -4.00 -15.02
C HIS A 142 10.09 -3.88 -13.93
N VAL A 143 10.24 -4.95 -13.16
CA VAL A 143 11.35 -5.19 -12.24
C VAL A 143 12.18 -6.36 -12.74
N TYR A 144 13.50 -6.28 -12.62
CA TYR A 144 14.38 -7.38 -13.00
C TYR A 144 14.44 -8.43 -11.88
N ALA A 145 14.29 -9.69 -12.23
CA ALA A 145 14.76 -10.82 -11.44
C ALA A 145 16.19 -11.17 -11.86
N TYR A 146 16.73 -12.30 -11.41
CA TYR A 146 18.10 -12.70 -11.75
C TYR A 146 18.32 -12.87 -13.25
N ASP A 147 17.39 -13.53 -13.95
CA ASP A 147 17.54 -13.96 -15.34
C ASP A 147 16.62 -13.23 -16.34
N ASP A 148 15.48 -12.71 -15.89
CA ASP A 148 14.53 -11.99 -16.74
C ASP A 148 13.76 -10.90 -15.97
N HIS A 149 12.99 -10.08 -16.67
CA HIS A 149 12.16 -9.01 -16.14
C HIS A 149 10.70 -9.45 -15.94
N ILE A 150 10.04 -8.90 -14.92
CA ILE A 150 8.65 -9.22 -14.57
C ILE A 150 7.83 -7.93 -14.58
N LYS A 151 6.68 -7.97 -15.23
CA LYS A 151 5.70 -6.86 -15.19
C LYS A 151 5.17 -6.68 -13.79
N ILE A 152 5.17 -5.44 -13.31
CA ILE A 152 4.60 -5.09 -12.00
C ILE A 152 3.10 -5.43 -11.97
N GLU A 153 2.38 -5.21 -13.07
CA GLU A 153 0.97 -5.59 -13.20
C GLU A 153 0.73 -7.08 -12.91
N THR A 154 1.55 -7.96 -13.50
CA THR A 154 1.49 -9.41 -13.27
C THR A 154 1.67 -9.75 -11.78
N ILE A 155 2.54 -9.02 -11.09
CA ILE A 155 2.75 -9.17 -9.64
C ILE A 155 1.50 -8.75 -8.87
N THR A 156 0.96 -7.56 -9.16
CA THR A 156 -0.19 -7.00 -8.43
C THR A 156 -1.50 -7.74 -8.70
N ASP A 157 -1.69 -8.27 -9.91
CA ASP A 157 -2.90 -8.98 -10.32
C ASP A 157 -3.15 -10.22 -9.44
N MET A 158 -2.10 -10.90 -8.98
CA MET A 158 -2.20 -12.05 -8.08
C MET A 158 -2.87 -11.70 -6.74
N PHE A 159 -2.85 -10.43 -6.32
CA PHE A 159 -3.38 -9.97 -5.03
C PHE A 159 -4.69 -9.18 -5.16
N ARG A 160 -5.27 -9.11 -6.36
CA ARG A 160 -6.59 -8.50 -6.55
C ARG A 160 -7.66 -9.25 -5.78
N GLY A 161 -8.74 -8.58 -5.43
CA GLY A 161 -9.79 -9.14 -4.60
C GLY A 161 -10.45 -10.40 -5.16
N ASP A 162 -10.50 -10.55 -6.49
CA ASP A 162 -10.99 -11.74 -7.17
C ASP A 162 -9.98 -12.91 -7.17
N GLN A 163 -8.69 -12.63 -6.96
CA GLN A 163 -7.61 -13.63 -6.95
C GLN A 163 -7.16 -14.01 -5.53
N CYS A 164 -7.27 -13.07 -4.58
CA CYS A 164 -6.90 -13.21 -3.18
C CYS A 164 -8.00 -12.62 -2.26
N GLN A 165 -9.06 -13.40 -2.07
CA GLN A 165 -10.26 -12.98 -1.33
C GLN A 165 -9.99 -12.61 0.13
N SER A 166 -8.99 -13.24 0.77
CA SER A 166 -8.64 -13.01 2.18
C SER A 166 -7.97 -11.65 2.44
N LEU A 167 -7.59 -10.91 1.38
CA LEU A 167 -7.04 -9.55 1.42
C LEU A 167 -8.03 -8.47 0.91
N VAL A 168 -9.29 -8.81 0.65
CA VAL A 168 -10.31 -7.81 0.29
C VAL A 168 -10.60 -6.90 1.47
N GLY A 169 -10.59 -5.58 1.25
CA GLY A 169 -10.75 -4.58 2.31
C GLY A 169 -9.52 -4.41 3.21
N LYS A 170 -8.38 -5.03 2.85
CA LYS A 170 -7.11 -4.95 3.58
C LYS A 170 -6.03 -4.28 2.72
N PRO A 171 -5.14 -3.47 3.33
CA PRO A 171 -4.05 -2.83 2.60
C PRO A 171 -3.11 -3.84 1.96
N LYS A 172 -2.79 -3.63 0.68
CA LYS A 172 -1.81 -4.37 -0.12
C LYS A 172 -0.73 -3.40 -0.57
N ILE A 173 0.40 -3.42 0.13
CA ILE A 173 1.45 -2.40 0.01
C ILE A 173 2.61 -2.96 -0.79
N PHE A 174 2.93 -2.33 -1.92
CA PHE A 174 4.07 -2.69 -2.74
C PHE A 174 5.10 -1.57 -2.71
N ILE A 175 6.33 -1.90 -2.31
CA ILE A 175 7.46 -0.95 -2.26
C ILE A 175 8.46 -1.37 -3.33
N ILE A 176 8.70 -0.50 -4.30
CA ILE A 176 9.52 -0.79 -5.48
C ILE A 176 10.68 0.19 -5.52
N GLN A 177 11.85 -0.31 -5.10
CA GLN A 177 13.14 0.35 -5.29
C GLN A 177 13.75 -0.18 -6.59
N ALA A 178 13.37 0.47 -7.69
CA ALA A 178 13.86 0.17 -9.02
C ALA A 178 13.73 1.42 -9.90
N CYS A 179 14.62 1.55 -10.90
CA CYS A 179 14.52 2.62 -11.89
C CYS A 179 13.24 2.43 -12.74
N ARG A 180 12.71 3.52 -13.30
CA ARG A 180 11.50 3.50 -14.14
C ARG A 180 11.73 4.08 -15.54
N GLY A 181 12.98 4.22 -15.95
CA GLY A 181 13.41 4.72 -17.25
C GLY A 181 14.83 5.27 -17.19
N ASP A 182 15.27 5.92 -18.28
CA ASP A 182 16.67 6.33 -18.48
C ASP A 182 16.89 7.85 -18.32
N LYS A 183 15.84 8.61 -17.97
CA LYS A 183 15.93 10.07 -17.88
C LYS A 183 16.38 10.47 -16.48
N HIS A 184 17.44 11.25 -16.39
CA HIS A 184 17.79 11.90 -15.14
C HIS A 184 16.76 12.98 -14.77
N ASP A 185 16.56 13.20 -13.48
CA ASP A 185 15.87 14.39 -13.00
C ASP A 185 16.82 15.59 -13.09
N ASP A 186 16.37 16.62 -13.79
CA ASP A 186 17.10 17.88 -13.84
C ASP A 186 16.99 18.55 -12.47
N PRO A 187 18.12 18.95 -11.86
CA PRO A 187 18.09 19.64 -10.58
C PRO A 187 17.43 21.00 -10.77
N VAL A 188 16.27 21.21 -10.13
CA VAL A 188 15.62 22.52 -10.08
C VAL A 188 16.03 23.20 -8.77
N ILE A 189 16.50 24.45 -8.88
CA ILE A 189 16.73 25.30 -7.71
C ILE A 189 15.37 25.87 -7.32
N ALA A 190 14.92 25.59 -6.09
CA ALA A 190 13.68 26.15 -5.56
C ALA A 190 13.77 27.69 -5.58
N GLN A 191 12.83 28.35 -6.26
CA GLN A 191 12.56 29.77 -6.01
C GLN A 191 11.65 29.83 -4.79
N ASP A 192 12.17 30.37 -3.69
CA ASP A 192 11.41 30.64 -2.48
C ASP A 192 10.52 31.87 -2.74
N SER A 193 9.35 31.63 -3.33
CA SER A 193 8.28 32.61 -3.40
C SER A 193 7.10 32.07 -2.61
N ILE A 194 7.01 32.54 -1.36
CA ILE A 194 5.87 32.39 -0.49
C ILE A 194 4.78 33.32 -1.06
N ASP A 195 3.76 32.76 -1.70
CA ASP A 195 2.49 33.49 -1.87
C ASP A 195 1.38 32.69 -1.19
N SER A 196 1.12 33.12 0.04
CA SER A 196 -0.06 32.82 0.81
C SER A 196 -1.24 33.62 0.25
N SER A 197 -2.24 32.93 -0.29
CA SER A 197 -3.61 33.44 -0.37
C SER A 197 -4.58 32.30 -0.13
N ASP A 198 -5.29 32.44 0.98
CA ASP A 198 -6.34 31.60 1.52
C ASP A 198 -7.63 31.88 0.72
N GLU A 199 -8.16 30.91 -0.02
CA GLU A 199 -9.54 30.94 -0.50
C GLU A 199 -10.19 29.56 -0.36
N SER A 200 -11.21 29.52 0.50
CA SER A 200 -12.06 28.37 0.75
C SER A 200 -13.09 28.20 -0.37
N ILE A 201 -13.00 27.08 -1.10
CA ILE A 201 -14.06 26.65 -2.02
C ILE A 201 -14.78 25.46 -1.37
N ILE A 202 -16.02 25.70 -0.96
CA ILE A 202 -16.94 24.68 -0.45
C ILE A 202 -17.57 24.02 -1.67
N ASN A 203 -17.20 22.77 -1.97
CA ASN A 203 -17.91 21.98 -2.98
C ASN A 203 -19.07 21.25 -2.30
N GLU A 204 -20.29 21.55 -2.73
CA GLU A 204 -21.48 20.73 -2.44
C GLU A 204 -21.42 19.48 -3.32
N THR A 205 -21.39 18.31 -2.70
CA THR A 205 -21.54 17.02 -3.39
C THR A 205 -22.96 16.51 -3.19
N GLU A 206 -23.72 16.43 -4.29
CA GLU A 206 -24.95 15.66 -4.34
C GLU A 206 -24.61 14.16 -4.32
N VAL A 207 -25.27 13.42 -3.43
CA VAL A 207 -25.19 11.96 -3.34
C VAL A 207 -26.51 11.38 -3.83
N ASP A 208 -26.44 10.56 -4.86
CA ASP A 208 -27.59 9.78 -5.34
C ASP A 208 -27.29 8.27 -5.34
N ALA A 209 -28.35 7.53 -5.03
CA ALA A 209 -28.56 6.09 -5.06
C ALA A 209 -27.75 5.16 -4.14
N ALA A 210 -28.50 4.43 -3.30
CA ALA A 210 -28.07 3.27 -2.52
C ALA A 210 -27.52 2.15 -3.43
N GLY A 211 -26.19 2.03 -3.49
CA GLY A 211 -25.50 0.92 -4.11
C GLY A 211 -25.10 -0.14 -3.07
N VAL A 212 -25.17 -1.42 -3.44
CA VAL A 212 -24.48 -2.48 -2.71
C VAL A 212 -22.99 -2.13 -2.69
N TYR A 213 -22.40 -1.94 -1.49
CA TYR A 213 -20.97 -1.62 -1.34
C TYR A 213 -20.10 -2.82 -1.74
N THR A 214 -19.82 -2.97 -3.03
CA THR A 214 -18.82 -3.90 -3.54
C THR A 214 -17.52 -3.15 -3.77
N LEU A 215 -16.45 -3.54 -3.07
CA LEU A 215 -15.12 -3.00 -3.36
C LEU A 215 -14.66 -3.48 -4.75
N PRO A 216 -14.13 -2.60 -5.60
CA PRO A 216 -13.45 -3.02 -6.83
C PRO A 216 -12.34 -4.01 -6.52
N ALA A 217 -12.11 -5.00 -7.40
CA ALA A 217 -11.07 -6.00 -7.18
C ALA A 217 -9.64 -5.40 -7.09
N GLY A 218 -9.43 -4.22 -7.69
CA GLY A 218 -8.17 -3.46 -7.61
C GLY A 218 -8.10 -2.47 -6.43
N ALA A 219 -9.03 -2.51 -5.48
CA ALA A 219 -9.03 -1.60 -4.33
C ALA A 219 -7.98 -1.97 -3.26
N ASP A 220 -7.66 -1.00 -2.40
CA ASP A 220 -6.76 -1.12 -1.25
C ASP A 220 -5.31 -1.46 -1.62
N PHE A 221 -4.85 -1.07 -2.83
CA PHE A 221 -3.44 -1.13 -3.21
C PHE A 221 -2.74 0.20 -2.94
N LEU A 222 -1.53 0.13 -2.39
CA LEU A 222 -0.63 1.25 -2.25
C LEU A 222 0.69 0.91 -2.93
N MET A 223 1.05 1.68 -3.97
CA MET A 223 2.29 1.51 -4.72
C MET A 223 3.28 2.62 -4.37
N CYS A 224 4.38 2.27 -3.72
CA CYS A 224 5.44 3.19 -3.31
C CYS A 224 6.66 2.99 -4.22
N TYR A 225 6.95 3.97 -5.08
CA TYR A 225 8.10 3.94 -5.98
C TYR A 225 9.21 4.86 -5.45
N SER A 226 10.47 4.43 -5.55
CA SER A 226 11.63 5.24 -5.17
C SER A 226 11.90 6.42 -6.11
N VAL A 227 11.41 6.34 -7.35
CA VAL A 227 11.58 7.36 -8.40
C VAL A 227 10.29 7.52 -9.21
N ALA A 228 10.09 8.71 -9.78
CA ALA A 228 8.97 9.01 -10.65
C ALA A 228 9.04 8.21 -11.97
N GLN A 229 7.90 8.05 -12.65
CA GLN A 229 7.84 7.29 -13.90
C GLN A 229 8.75 7.91 -14.98
N GLY A 230 9.49 7.06 -15.70
CA GLY A 230 10.43 7.49 -16.74
C GLY A 230 11.78 7.98 -16.22
N LYS A 231 12.02 7.95 -14.90
CA LYS A 231 13.23 8.46 -14.26
C LYS A 231 14.15 7.36 -13.73
N PHE A 232 15.44 7.67 -13.69
CA PHE A 232 16.53 6.82 -13.20
C PHE A 232 17.05 7.28 -11.84
#